data_AF-A0A1B9M5K0-F1
#
_entry.id   AF-A0A1B9M5K0-F1
#
_cell.length_a   1.000
_cell.length_b   1.000
_cell.length_c   1.000
_cell.angle_alpha   90.00
_cell.angle_beta   90.00
_cell.angle_gamma   90.00
#
_symmetry.space_group_name_H-M   'P 1'
#
loop_
_entity.id
_entity.type
_entity.pdbx_description
1 polymer ?
#
loop_
_entity_poly.entity_id
_entity_poly.type
_entity_poly.pdbx_seq_one_letter_code
_entity_poly.pdbx_strand_id
1 'polypeptide(L)' 'TAKIIKPKLGLLELANQLGNVQQACKVMGYSRDSYYRFKKLY' A
#
# COMPACT_ATOMS: atom_id res chain seq x y z
N THR A 1 -14.50 -10.52 10.52
CA THR A 1 -14.65 -9.15 10.01
C THR A 1 -13.33 -8.42 10.13
N ALA A 2 -12.46 -8.53 9.11
CA ALA A 2 -11.11 -8.00 9.18
C ALA A 2 -11.18 -6.46 9.29
N LYS A 3 -10.84 -5.92 10.46
CA LYS A 3 -10.71 -4.49 10.70
C LYS A 3 -9.85 -3.92 9.58
N ILE A 4 -10.43 -3.04 8.78
CA ILE A 4 -9.73 -2.31 7.72
C ILE A 4 -8.63 -1.51 8.43
N ILE A 5 -7.38 -1.97 8.28
CA ILE A 5 -6.23 -1.30 8.85
C ILE A 5 -5.98 -0.08 7.97
N LYS A 6 -6.52 1.08 8.39
CA LYS A 6 -6.41 2.39 7.72
C LYS A 6 -5.04 2.69 7.06
N PRO A 7 -3.87 2.38 7.66
CA PRO A 7 -2.59 2.66 7.00
C PRO A 7 -2.30 1.80 5.76
N LYS A 8 -2.92 0.62 5.61
CA LYS A 8 -2.75 -0.24 4.42
C LYS A 8 -3.47 0.35 3.20
N LEU A 9 -4.61 0.98 3.42
CA LEU A 9 -5.34 1.70 2.38
C LEU A 9 -4.52 2.88 1.86
N GLY A 10 -3.88 3.63 2.77
CA GLY A 10 -3.03 4.76 2.43
C GLY A 10 -1.89 4.40 1.46
N LEU A 11 -1.30 3.20 1.58
CA LEU A 11 -0.24 2.77 0.65
C LEU A 11 -0.81 2.47 -0.76
N LEU A 12 -2.00 1.88 -0.83
CA LEU A 12 -2.68 1.60 -2.10
C LEU A 12 -3.10 2.90 -2.80
N GLU A 13 -3.65 3.85 -2.06
CA GLU A 13 -4.05 5.17 -2.59
C GLU A 13 -2.84 5.97 -3.04
N LEU A 14 -1.77 6.01 -2.24
CA LEU A 14 -0.55 6.71 -2.59
C LEU A 14 0.12 6.13 -3.84
N ALA A 15 0.11 4.80 -4.01
CA ALA A 15 0.60 4.16 -5.22
C ALA A 15 -0.22 4.53 -6.46
N ASN A 16 -1.54 4.70 -6.29
CA ASN A 16 -2.44 5.16 -7.36
C ASN A 16 -2.19 6.62 -7.72
N GLN A 17 -2.07 7.50 -6.72
CA GLN A 17 -1.78 8.92 -6.93
C GLN A 17 -0.42 9.16 -7.61
N LEU A 18 0.60 8.38 -7.23
CA LEU A 18 1.94 8.50 -7.80
C LEU A 18 2.12 7.72 -9.11
N GLY A 19 1.20 6.82 -9.46
CA GLY A 19 1.36 5.86 -10.56
C GLY A 19 2.57 4.94 -10.41
N ASN A 20 3.21 4.92 -9.23
CA ASN A 20 4.47 4.22 -8.99
C ASN A 20 4.51 3.59 -7.61
N VAL A 21 4.42 2.25 -7.61
CA VAL A 21 4.46 1.42 -6.41
C VAL A 21 5.79 1.58 -5.65
N GLN A 22 6.93 1.70 -6.34
CA GLN A 22 8.23 1.87 -5.69
C GLN A 22 8.31 3.16 -4.90
N GLN A 23 7.85 4.25 -5.51
CA GLN A 23 7.91 5.56 -4.88
C GLN A 23 6.97 5.62 -3.68
N ALA A 24 5.76 5.09 -3.81
CA ALA A 24 4.81 4.99 -2.69
C ALA A 24 5.37 4.12 -1.55
N CYS A 25 5.98 2.97 -1.87
CA CYS A 25 6.64 2.11 -0.91
C CYS A 25 7.80 2.83 -0.19
N LYS A 26 8.63 3.58 -0.91
CA LYS A 26 9.75 4.35 -0.35
C LYS A 26 9.27 5.48 0.58
N VAL A 27 8.22 6.20 0.19
CA VAL A 27 7.65 7.31 0.99
C VAL A 27 7.01 6.80 2.28
N MET A 28 6.27 5.70 2.22
CA MET A 28 5.60 5.11 3.38
C MET A 28 6.51 4.18 4.21
N GLY A 29 7.73 3.89 3.76
CA GLY A 29 8.65 2.96 4.42
C GLY A 29 8.23 1.48 4.34
N TYR A 30 7.45 1.10 3.32
CA TYR A 30 7.07 -0.30 3.07
C TYR A 30 7.91 -0.93 1.96
N SER A 31 7.98 -2.26 1.97
CA SER A 31 8.52 -3.03 0.84
C SER A 31 7.45 -3.26 -0.22
N ARG A 32 7.89 -3.50 -1.48
CA ARG A 32 6.98 -3.93 -2.56
C ARG A 32 6.18 -5.17 -2.18
N ASP A 33 6.79 -6.10 -1.44
CA ASP A 33 6.13 -7.32 -0.96
C ASP A 33 4.90 -6.99 -0.08
N SER A 34 5.07 -6.02 0.82
CA SER A 34 3.97 -5.52 1.68
C SER A 34 2.83 -4.94 0.85
N TYR A 35 3.15 -4.17 -0.20
CA TYR A 35 2.15 -3.64 -1.12
C TYR A 35 1.32 -4.77 -1.77
N TYR A 36 1.96 -5.81 -2.31
CA TYR A 36 1.23 -6.93 -2.93
C TYR A 36 0.44 -7.75 -1.93
N ARG A 37 0.94 -7.93 -0.70
CA ARG A 37 0.17 -8.56 0.39
C ARG A 37 -1.07 -7.75 0.74
N PHE A 38 -0.96 -6.43 0.81
CA PHE A 38 -2.10 -5.56 1.07
C PHE A 38 -3.09 -5.57 -0.10
N LYS A 39 -2.59 -5.57 -1.34
CA LYS A 39 -3.41 -5.71 -2.56
C LYS A 39 -4.13 -7.05 -2.65
N LYS A 40 -3.56 -8.14 -2.13
CA LYS A 40 -4.20 -9.47 -2.11
C LYS A 40 -5.27 -9.61 -1.02
N LEU A 41 -5.16 -8.81 0.03
CA LEU A 41 -6.13 -8.76 1.14
C LEU A 41 -7.28 -7.78 0.87
N TYR A 42 -7.18 -7.02 -0.23
CA TYR A 42 -8.17 -6.07 -0.72
C TYR A 42 -8.83 -6.64 -1.98
#